data_AF-A0A380P7U4-F1
#
_entry.id   AF-A0A380P7U4-F1
#
_cell.length_a   1.000
_cell.length_b   1.000
_cell.length_c   1.000
_cell.angle_alpha   90.00
_cell.angle_beta   90.00
_cell.angle_gamma   90.00
#
_symmetry.space_group_name_H-M   'P 1'
#
loop_
_entity.id
_entity.type
_entity.pdbx_description
1 polymer ?
#
loop_
_entity_poly.entity_id
_entity_poly.type
_entity_poly.pdbx_seq_one_letter_code
_entity_poly.pdbx_strand_id
1 'polypeptide(L)'
;MGVKSYLKTLGLDDMDDQYVISYNGSVVETTSGKLIAAQEVGYPAYARMTELGNEWGVLVQTEMLEDIYTTAHDINPMASRESYFMGMPIKVRELTEMPADGEYVKVMVIAESDEIDAVQKKLPADITDNYTVVRSDQYFLEVINKEASKGNGLTTLAKHLGISMDETMAIGDQQTICQWSKSLVSVFQWEMVFLN
;
A
#
# COMPACT_ATOMS: atom_id res chain seq x y z
N MET A 1 -0.61 9.07 6.38
CA MET A 1 0.43 8.51 5.49
C MET A 1 1.79 8.60 6.15
N GLY A 2 2.45 7.44 6.32
CA GLY A 2 3.73 7.34 7.05
C GLY A 2 4.90 8.14 6.46
N VAL A 3 4.81 8.59 5.20
CA VAL A 3 5.86 9.39 4.55
C VAL A 3 5.84 10.88 4.87
N LYS A 4 4.73 11.42 5.43
CA LYS A 4 4.53 12.87 5.59
C LYS A 4 5.59 13.54 6.45
N SER A 5 6.07 12.86 7.50
CA SER A 5 7.13 13.38 8.37
C SER A 5 8.46 13.56 7.61
N TYR A 6 8.81 12.62 6.73
CA TYR A 6 10.02 12.69 5.91
C TYR A 6 9.92 13.78 4.85
N LEU A 7 8.77 13.89 4.16
CA LEU A 7 8.53 14.97 3.19
C LEU A 7 8.70 16.34 3.84
N LYS A 8 8.17 16.50 5.06
CA LYS A 8 8.34 17.73 5.85
C LYS A 8 9.79 18.02 6.21
N THR A 9 10.57 17.01 6.59
CA THR A 9 12.00 17.19 6.88
C THR A 9 12.79 17.60 5.62
N LEU A 10 12.38 17.11 4.44
CA LEU A 10 13.02 17.42 3.17
C LEU A 10 12.52 18.74 2.56
N GLY A 11 11.48 19.37 3.12
CA GLY A 11 10.84 20.57 2.58
C GLY A 11 10.10 20.30 1.27
N LEU A 12 9.55 19.09 1.12
CA LEU A 12 8.80 18.62 -0.06
C LEU A 12 7.33 18.33 0.28
N ASP A 13 6.84 18.74 1.45
CA ASP A 13 5.46 18.52 1.85
C ASP A 13 4.52 19.60 1.30
N ASP A 14 3.27 19.22 1.02
CA ASP A 14 2.18 20.12 0.63
C ASP A 14 2.42 20.90 -0.69
N MET A 15 3.01 20.22 -1.68
CA MET A 15 3.32 20.80 -3.00
C MET A 15 2.66 20.02 -4.14
N ASP A 16 2.10 20.76 -5.12
CA ASP A 16 1.44 20.21 -6.31
C ASP A 16 2.41 19.69 -7.39
N ASP A 17 3.67 20.13 -7.35
CA ASP A 17 4.73 19.78 -8.30
C ASP A 17 5.75 18.77 -7.73
N GLN A 18 5.53 18.30 -6.50
CA GLN A 18 6.26 17.19 -5.89
C GLN A 18 5.34 15.98 -5.78
N TYR A 19 5.90 14.78 -5.83
CA TYR A 19 5.14 13.54 -5.97
C TYR A 19 5.59 12.45 -5.00
N VAL A 20 4.67 11.56 -4.65
CA VAL A 20 4.96 10.36 -3.87
C VAL A 20 4.33 9.13 -4.52
N ILE A 21 5.08 8.04 -4.49
CA ILE A 21 4.61 6.70 -4.85
C ILE A 21 4.52 5.91 -3.55
N SER A 22 3.31 5.53 -3.16
CA SER A 22 3.03 4.86 -1.88
C SER A 22 2.36 3.49 -2.08
N TYR A 23 2.15 2.74 -0.99
CA TYR A 23 1.49 1.43 -1.01
C TYR A 23 2.09 0.46 -2.05
N ASN A 24 3.41 0.27 -2.03
CA ASN A 24 4.12 -0.61 -2.98
C ASN A 24 3.92 -0.24 -4.47
N GLY A 25 3.57 1.01 -4.77
CA GLY A 25 3.30 1.47 -6.14
C GLY A 25 1.83 1.47 -6.51
N SER A 26 0.94 1.09 -5.59
CA SER A 26 -0.50 1.18 -5.83
C SER A 26 -0.98 2.62 -5.93
N VAL A 27 -0.34 3.60 -5.30
CA VAL A 27 -0.81 4.98 -5.33
C VAL A 27 0.29 5.92 -5.79
N VAL A 28 -0.05 6.78 -6.74
CA VAL A 28 0.76 7.91 -7.20
C VAL A 28 -0.05 9.17 -6.98
N GLU A 29 0.52 10.13 -6.27
CA GLU A 29 -0.14 11.39 -5.94
C GLU A 29 0.87 12.53 -5.79
N THR A 30 0.39 13.76 -5.79
CA THR A 30 1.20 14.92 -5.38
C THR A 30 1.41 14.91 -3.86
N THR A 31 2.44 15.61 -3.38
CA THR A 31 2.67 15.75 -1.94
C THR A 31 1.62 16.62 -1.22
N SER A 32 0.82 17.38 -1.98
CA SER A 32 -0.41 18.04 -1.53
C SER A 32 -1.62 17.09 -1.43
N GLY A 33 -1.50 15.84 -1.88
CA GLY A 33 -2.55 14.80 -1.79
C GLY A 33 -3.47 14.70 -3.00
N LYS A 34 -3.11 15.28 -4.15
CA LYS A 34 -3.88 15.12 -5.38
C LYS A 34 -3.53 13.78 -6.03
N LEU A 35 -4.52 12.88 -6.09
CA LEU A 35 -4.38 11.58 -6.72
C LEU A 35 -4.08 11.70 -8.23
N ILE A 36 -3.06 10.97 -8.70
CA ILE A 36 -2.67 10.86 -10.11
C ILE A 36 -3.06 9.49 -10.65
N ALA A 37 -2.81 8.43 -9.88
CA ALA A 37 -3.21 7.08 -10.21
C ALA A 37 -3.36 6.23 -8.94
N ALA A 38 -4.35 5.34 -8.94
CA ALA A 38 -4.50 4.28 -7.96
C ALA A 38 -4.67 2.93 -8.67
N GLN A 39 -3.90 1.92 -8.25
CA GLN A 39 -4.06 0.52 -8.61
C GLN A 39 -4.70 -0.18 -7.41
N GLU A 40 -6.02 -0.24 -7.45
CA GLU A 40 -6.83 -0.72 -6.35
C GLU A 40 -6.95 -2.23 -6.35
N VAL A 41 -6.99 -2.83 -5.16
CA VAL A 41 -7.36 -4.24 -4.98
C VAL A 41 -8.88 -4.44 -5.17
N GLY A 42 -9.65 -3.39 -4.91
CA GLY A 42 -11.10 -3.32 -5.10
C GLY A 42 -11.94 -4.00 -4.02
N TYR A 43 -13.22 -3.63 -3.95
CA TYR A 43 -14.19 -4.20 -3.01
C TYR A 43 -14.29 -5.74 -3.07
N PRO A 44 -14.32 -6.41 -4.25
CA PRO A 44 -14.43 -7.87 -4.31
C PRO A 44 -13.32 -8.60 -3.56
N ALA A 45 -12.09 -8.09 -3.61
CA ALA A 45 -10.97 -8.66 -2.88
C ALA A 45 -11.15 -8.50 -1.37
N TYR A 46 -11.55 -7.30 -0.92
CA TYR A 46 -11.78 -7.04 0.49
C TYR A 46 -12.91 -7.91 1.05
N ALA A 47 -14.05 -7.98 0.36
CA ALA A 47 -15.16 -8.84 0.75
C ALA A 47 -14.72 -10.31 0.84
N ARG A 48 -14.02 -10.82 -0.19
CA ARG A 48 -13.54 -12.20 -0.23
C ARG A 48 -12.56 -12.52 0.90
N MET A 49 -11.59 -11.65 1.12
CA MET A 49 -10.62 -11.82 2.20
C MET A 49 -11.27 -11.71 3.58
N THR A 50 -12.31 -10.88 3.73
CA THR A 50 -13.07 -10.76 4.97
C THR A 50 -13.84 -12.04 5.29
N GLU A 51 -14.50 -12.65 4.30
CA GLU A 51 -15.13 -13.97 4.46
C GLU A 51 -14.12 -15.02 4.93
N LEU A 52 -12.97 -15.11 4.26
CA LEU A 52 -11.90 -16.05 4.62
C LEU A 52 -11.31 -15.75 6.01
N GLY A 53 -11.12 -14.48 6.35
CA GLY A 53 -10.65 -14.05 7.66
C GLY A 53 -11.57 -14.51 8.78
N ASN A 54 -12.89 -14.36 8.60
CA ASN A 54 -13.90 -14.85 9.54
C ASN A 54 -13.86 -16.38 9.68
N GLU A 55 -13.67 -17.12 8.58
CA GLU A 55 -13.53 -18.58 8.63
C GLU A 55 -12.26 -19.03 9.36
N TRP A 56 -11.17 -18.28 9.23
CA TRP A 56 -9.88 -18.61 9.85
C TRP A 56 -9.71 -18.05 11.26
N GLY A 57 -10.61 -17.16 11.70
CA GLY A 57 -10.53 -16.52 13.01
C GLY A 57 -9.42 -15.45 13.09
N VAL A 58 -9.07 -14.82 11.97
CA VAL A 58 -8.02 -13.80 11.89
C VAL A 58 -8.59 -12.43 11.53
N LEU A 59 -7.94 -11.36 12.00
CA LEU A 59 -8.36 -10.00 11.66
C LEU A 59 -7.99 -9.69 10.21
N VAL A 60 -8.97 -9.18 9.47
CA VAL A 60 -8.77 -8.62 8.13
C VAL A 60 -9.17 -7.16 8.13
N GLN A 61 -8.31 -6.32 7.59
CA GLN A 61 -8.60 -4.91 7.36
C GLN A 61 -8.28 -4.52 5.92
N THR A 62 -8.90 -3.46 5.43
CA THR A 62 -8.51 -2.80 4.19
C THR A 62 -8.05 -1.38 4.49
N GLU A 63 -7.02 -0.95 3.78
CA GLU A 63 -6.57 0.43 3.75
C GLU A 63 -7.16 1.11 2.51
N MET A 64 -7.80 2.25 2.74
CA MET A 64 -8.20 3.22 1.73
C MET A 64 -7.32 4.46 1.88
N LEU A 65 -7.45 5.47 1.00
CA LEU A 65 -6.55 6.63 1.01
C LEU A 65 -6.47 7.38 2.36
N GLU A 66 -7.59 7.45 3.10
CA GLU A 66 -7.67 8.24 4.34
C GLU A 66 -7.86 7.41 5.60
N ASP A 67 -8.37 6.19 5.47
CA ASP A 67 -8.85 5.40 6.60
C ASP A 67 -8.53 3.91 6.45
N ILE A 68 -8.48 3.24 7.60
CA ILE A 68 -8.46 1.77 7.69
C ILE A 68 -9.87 1.29 8.01
N TYR A 69 -10.35 0.26 7.33
CA TYR A 69 -11.65 -0.37 7.59
C TYR A 69 -11.49 -1.84 7.94
N THR A 70 -12.34 -2.34 8.85
CA THR A 70 -12.42 -3.76 9.19
C THR A 70 -13.84 -4.10 9.63
N THR A 71 -14.26 -5.35 9.44
CA THR A 71 -15.46 -5.89 10.08
C THR A 71 -15.19 -6.46 11.49
N ALA A 72 -13.92 -6.55 11.91
CA ALA A 72 -13.57 -7.10 13.20
C ALA A 72 -13.96 -6.16 14.34
N HIS A 73 -14.63 -6.69 15.36
CA HIS A 73 -14.99 -5.94 16.56
C HIS A 73 -13.88 -5.94 17.61
N ASP A 74 -13.07 -7.00 17.62
CA ASP A 74 -11.89 -7.12 18.47
C ASP A 74 -10.64 -6.70 17.68
N ILE A 75 -10.11 -5.53 18.01
CA ILE A 75 -8.92 -4.98 17.34
C ILE A 75 -7.67 -5.42 18.09
N ASN A 76 -6.82 -6.22 17.43
CA ASN A 76 -5.58 -6.68 18.05
C ASN A 76 -4.51 -5.56 18.14
N PRO A 77 -3.48 -5.71 19.01
CA PRO A 77 -2.46 -4.69 19.19
C PRO A 77 -1.65 -4.38 17.91
N MET A 78 -1.50 -5.35 17.00
CA MET A 78 -0.76 -5.14 15.76
C MET A 78 -1.53 -4.25 14.77
N ALA A 79 -2.86 -4.42 14.67
CA ALA A 79 -3.73 -3.51 13.91
C ALA A 79 -3.71 -2.10 14.50
N SER A 80 -3.75 -1.98 15.83
CA SER A 80 -3.62 -0.68 16.51
C SER A 80 -2.26 -0.02 16.28
N ARG A 81 -1.18 -0.81 16.27
CA ARG A 81 0.18 -0.34 15.96
C ARG A 81 0.27 0.19 14.53
N GLU A 82 -0.34 -0.52 13.59
CA GLU A 82 -0.36 -0.10 12.19
C GLU A 82 -1.13 1.21 12.00
N SER A 83 -2.32 1.33 12.58
CA SER A 83 -3.10 2.57 12.59
C SER A 83 -2.29 3.76 13.15
N TYR A 84 -1.58 3.55 14.26
CA TYR A 84 -0.69 4.57 14.82
C TYR A 84 0.44 4.95 13.87
N PHE A 85 1.09 3.96 13.25
CA PHE A 85 2.21 4.18 12.33
C PHE A 85 1.77 4.92 11.05
N MET A 86 0.61 4.56 10.49
CA MET A 86 0.04 5.20 9.31
C MET A 86 -0.54 6.58 9.61
N GLY A 87 -0.91 6.83 10.87
CA GLY A 87 -1.66 8.01 11.29
C GLY A 87 -3.08 8.02 10.73
N MET A 88 -3.71 6.86 10.60
CA MET A 88 -5.06 6.68 10.04
C MET A 88 -5.97 6.00 11.06
N PRO A 89 -7.21 6.49 11.25
CA PRO A 89 -8.14 5.84 12.17
C PRO A 89 -8.62 4.50 11.62
N ILE A 90 -8.93 3.57 12.53
CA ILE A 90 -9.65 2.33 12.21
C ILE A 90 -11.14 2.59 12.34
N LYS A 91 -11.90 2.30 11.26
CA LYS A 91 -13.35 2.37 11.20
C LYS A 91 -13.92 0.96 11.10
N VAL A 92 -14.65 0.54 12.14
CA VAL A 92 -15.35 -0.75 12.14
C VAL A 92 -16.65 -0.61 11.35
N ARG A 93 -16.81 -1.37 10.27
CA ARG A 93 -17.97 -1.33 9.37
C ARG A 93 -18.29 -2.73 8.87
N GLU A 94 -19.57 -3.04 8.74
CA GLU A 94 -20.03 -4.23 8.04
C GLU A 94 -19.77 -4.10 6.53
N LEU A 95 -19.60 -5.23 5.82
CA LEU A 95 -19.39 -5.22 4.36
C LEU A 95 -20.50 -4.47 3.61
N THR A 96 -21.74 -4.52 4.11
CA THR A 96 -22.88 -3.80 3.51
C THR A 96 -22.81 -2.28 3.65
N GLU A 97 -21.98 -1.76 4.55
CA GLU A 97 -21.78 -0.32 4.74
C GLU A 97 -20.62 0.22 3.89
N MET A 98 -19.87 -0.66 3.24
CA MET A 98 -18.67 -0.32 2.49
C MET A 98 -19.03 0.07 1.05
N PRO A 99 -18.42 1.14 0.50
CA PRO A 99 -18.71 1.60 -0.86
C PRO A 99 -18.20 0.58 -1.90
N ALA A 100 -19.04 0.18 -2.85
CA ALA A 100 -18.64 -0.79 -3.87
C ALA A 100 -17.54 -0.25 -4.82
N ASP A 101 -17.50 1.06 -5.00
CA ASP A 101 -16.60 1.84 -5.86
C ASP A 101 -15.60 2.68 -5.06
N GLY A 102 -15.37 2.33 -3.80
CA GLY A 102 -14.35 2.97 -2.96
C GLY A 102 -12.93 2.68 -3.44
N GLU A 103 -11.98 3.53 -3.06
CA GLU A 103 -10.57 3.40 -3.38
C GLU A 103 -9.86 2.40 -2.45
N TYR A 104 -10.07 1.10 -2.67
CA TYR A 104 -9.45 0.03 -1.87
C TYR A 104 -8.01 -0.19 -2.33
N VAL A 105 -7.04 0.32 -1.56
CA VAL A 105 -5.64 0.28 -1.96
C VAL A 105 -5.00 -1.08 -1.65
N LYS A 106 -5.30 -1.63 -0.47
CA LYS A 106 -4.66 -2.84 0.05
C LYS A 106 -5.58 -3.52 1.06
N VAL A 107 -5.60 -4.85 1.04
CA VAL A 107 -6.21 -5.67 2.09
C VAL A 107 -5.10 -6.36 2.88
N MET A 108 -5.24 -6.46 4.19
CA MET A 108 -4.25 -7.09 5.06
C MET A 108 -4.90 -8.06 6.04
N VAL A 109 -4.28 -9.22 6.19
CA VAL A 109 -4.51 -10.13 7.31
C VAL A 109 -3.51 -9.77 8.41
N ILE A 110 -4.00 -9.66 9.64
CA ILE A 110 -3.21 -9.34 10.82
C ILE A 110 -3.45 -10.41 11.88
N ALA A 111 -2.42 -11.21 12.15
CA ALA A 111 -2.49 -12.34 13.07
C ALA A 111 -1.12 -12.65 13.68
N GLU A 112 -1.04 -13.62 14.60
CA GLU A 112 0.25 -14.12 15.10
C GLU A 112 1.03 -14.82 13.96
N SER A 113 2.35 -14.91 14.13
CA SER A 113 3.26 -15.34 13.04
C SER A 113 2.95 -16.75 12.49
N ASP A 114 2.57 -17.68 13.37
CA ASP A 114 2.18 -19.04 13.02
C ASP A 114 0.79 -19.11 12.35
N GLU A 115 -0.13 -18.22 12.73
CA GLU A 115 -1.41 -18.05 12.05
C GLU A 115 -1.22 -17.49 10.64
N ILE A 116 -0.33 -16.51 10.45
CA ILE A 116 0.03 -16.00 9.13
C ILE A 116 0.61 -17.11 8.24
N ASP A 117 1.50 -17.95 8.78
CA ASP A 117 2.03 -19.11 8.05
C ASP A 117 0.92 -20.09 7.64
N ALA A 118 -0.07 -20.29 8.50
CA ALA A 118 -1.21 -21.15 8.21
C ALA A 118 -2.14 -20.54 7.16
N VAL A 119 -2.43 -19.24 7.25
CA VAL A 119 -3.24 -18.49 6.30
C VAL A 119 -2.60 -18.51 4.91
N GLN A 120 -1.31 -18.21 4.82
CA GLN A 120 -0.59 -18.14 3.54
C GLN A 120 -0.65 -19.47 2.76
N LYS A 121 -0.68 -20.61 3.46
CA LYS A 121 -0.82 -21.95 2.86
C LYS A 121 -2.24 -22.30 2.44
N LYS A 122 -3.24 -21.61 2.98
CA LYS A 122 -4.68 -21.86 2.75
C LYS A 122 -5.29 -20.89 1.74
N LEU A 123 -4.53 -19.88 1.30
CA LEU A 123 -5.03 -18.89 0.34
C LEU A 123 -5.52 -19.59 -0.94
N PRO A 124 -6.76 -19.31 -1.36
CA PRO A 124 -7.32 -19.95 -2.53
C PRO A 124 -6.81 -19.30 -3.82
N ALA A 125 -6.92 -20.05 -4.92
CA ALA A 125 -6.41 -19.63 -6.23
C ALA A 125 -7.05 -18.33 -6.75
N ASP A 126 -8.31 -18.07 -6.42
CA ASP A 126 -8.99 -16.81 -6.77
C ASP A 126 -8.31 -15.58 -6.16
N ILE A 127 -7.57 -15.74 -5.05
CA ILE A 127 -6.73 -14.68 -4.49
C ILE A 127 -5.32 -14.71 -5.10
N THR A 128 -4.64 -15.85 -5.06
CA THR A 128 -3.20 -15.92 -5.45
C THR A 128 -2.97 -15.67 -6.94
N ASP A 129 -3.94 -16.02 -7.79
CA ASP A 129 -3.81 -15.85 -9.23
C ASP A 129 -4.11 -14.42 -9.65
N ASN A 130 -5.11 -13.79 -9.03
CA ASN A 130 -5.59 -12.45 -9.41
C ASN A 130 -4.90 -11.29 -8.68
N TYR A 131 -4.24 -11.55 -7.55
CA TYR A 131 -3.60 -10.52 -6.73
C TYR A 131 -2.15 -10.85 -6.42
N THR A 132 -1.42 -9.85 -5.93
CA THR A 132 -0.07 -10.03 -5.39
C THR A 132 -0.18 -10.17 -3.89
N VAL A 133 0.32 -11.27 -3.36
CA VAL A 133 0.32 -11.57 -1.92
C VAL A 133 1.73 -11.39 -1.38
N VAL A 134 1.89 -10.51 -0.40
CA VAL A 134 3.20 -10.13 0.16
C VAL A 134 3.17 -10.28 1.68
N ARG A 135 4.19 -10.95 2.24
CA ARG A 135 4.43 -10.90 3.68
C ARG A 135 5.35 -9.72 3.98
N SER A 136 4.82 -8.65 4.57
CA SER A 136 5.58 -7.42 4.87
C SER A 136 6.22 -7.43 6.26
N ASP A 137 5.64 -8.17 7.20
CA ASP A 137 6.13 -8.37 8.57
C ASP A 137 5.77 -9.79 9.04
N GLN A 138 6.30 -10.24 10.18
CA GLN A 138 5.93 -11.53 10.73
C GLN A 138 4.42 -11.63 11.05
N TYR A 139 3.77 -10.49 11.36
CA TYR A 139 2.35 -10.42 11.72
C TYR A 139 1.41 -10.03 10.57
N PHE A 140 1.95 -9.70 9.39
CA PHE A 140 1.20 -9.05 8.31
C PHE A 140 1.31 -9.82 6.99
N LEU A 141 0.15 -10.10 6.40
CA LEU A 141 0.04 -10.63 5.04
C LEU A 141 -0.85 -9.70 4.21
N GLU A 142 -0.27 -9.10 3.18
CA GLU A 142 -0.88 -8.10 2.32
C GLU A 142 -1.39 -8.72 1.03
N VAL A 143 -2.55 -8.27 0.57
CA VAL A 143 -3.12 -8.53 -0.75
C VAL A 143 -3.26 -7.19 -1.45
N ILE A 144 -2.48 -7.00 -2.52
CA ILE A 144 -2.45 -5.79 -3.34
C ILE A 144 -2.78 -6.12 -4.79
N ASN A 145 -3.10 -5.08 -5.57
CA ASN A 145 -3.34 -5.22 -7.00
C ASN A 145 -2.15 -5.93 -7.69
N LYS A 146 -2.43 -6.82 -8.66
CA LYS A 146 -1.39 -7.60 -9.37
C LYS A 146 -0.35 -6.71 -10.05
N GLU A 147 -0.82 -5.59 -10.60
CA GLU A 147 -0.03 -4.61 -11.32
C GLU A 147 0.63 -3.58 -10.38
N ALA A 148 0.31 -3.61 -9.08
CA ALA A 148 0.96 -2.73 -8.11
C ALA A 148 2.42 -3.15 -7.93
N SER A 149 3.31 -2.29 -8.42
CA SER A 149 4.73 -2.37 -8.13
C SER A 149 5.33 -0.97 -8.14
N LYS A 150 6.40 -0.78 -7.38
CA LYS A 150 7.17 0.47 -7.34
C LYS A 150 7.63 0.92 -8.73
N GLY A 151 8.04 -0.03 -9.58
CA GLY A 151 8.43 0.23 -10.96
C GLY A 151 7.27 0.68 -11.85
N ASN A 152 6.09 0.08 -11.70
CA ASN A 152 4.89 0.51 -12.41
C ASN A 152 4.40 1.88 -11.92
N GLY A 153 4.51 2.16 -10.62
CA GLY A 153 4.27 3.49 -10.06
C GLY A 153 5.19 4.55 -10.67
N LEU A 154 6.49 4.27 -10.76
CA LEU A 154 7.47 5.17 -11.39
C LEU A 154 7.17 5.39 -12.87
N THR A 155 6.84 4.31 -13.59
CA THR A 155 6.45 4.39 -15.02
C THR A 155 5.21 5.25 -15.21
N THR A 156 4.22 5.12 -14.32
CA THR A 156 3.00 5.91 -14.33
C THR A 156 3.29 7.39 -14.09
N LEU A 157 4.14 7.69 -13.11
CA LEU A 157 4.55 9.06 -12.81
C LEU A 157 5.36 9.68 -13.97
N ALA A 158 6.35 8.97 -14.52
CA ALA A 158 7.15 9.44 -15.64
C ALA A 158 6.27 9.79 -16.86
N LYS A 159 5.28 8.93 -17.16
CA LYS A 159 4.29 9.18 -18.20
C LYS A 159 3.43 10.42 -17.91
N HIS A 160 2.99 10.62 -16.67
CA HIS A 160 2.23 11.80 -16.26
C HIS A 160 3.02 13.10 -16.46
N LEU A 161 4.33 13.06 -16.18
CA LEU A 161 5.23 14.21 -16.32
C LEU A 161 5.74 14.42 -17.75
N GLY A 162 5.50 13.48 -18.66
CA GLY A 162 6.03 13.52 -20.02
C GLY A 162 7.54 13.28 -20.09
N ILE A 163 8.10 12.54 -19.13
CA ILE A 163 9.52 12.26 -18.98
C ILE A 163 9.79 10.81 -19.39
N SER A 164 10.92 10.55 -20.05
CA SER A 164 11.30 9.19 -20.44
C SER A 164 11.87 8.42 -19.24
N MET A 165 11.72 7.08 -19.24
CA MET A 165 12.33 6.26 -18.19
C MET A 165 13.86 6.38 -18.17
N ASP A 166 14.49 6.67 -19.32
CA ASP A 166 15.93 6.95 -19.44
C ASP A 166 16.34 8.24 -18.70
N GLU A 167 15.38 9.10 -18.38
CA GLU A 167 15.57 10.29 -17.56
C GLU A 167 15.23 10.04 -16.09
N THR A 168 14.99 8.80 -15.64
CA THR A 168 14.62 8.50 -14.24
C THR A 168 15.70 7.73 -13.48
N MET A 169 15.82 8.00 -12.18
CA MET A 169 16.71 7.28 -11.26
C MET A 169 15.91 6.72 -10.08
N ALA A 170 16.10 5.44 -9.79
CA ALA A 170 15.51 4.82 -8.61
C ALA A 170 16.58 4.23 -7.71
N ILE A 171 16.47 4.51 -6.41
CA ILE A 171 17.40 4.07 -5.37
C ILE A 171 16.60 3.19 -4.39
N GLY A 172 17.12 2.00 -4.09
CA GLY A 172 16.51 1.05 -3.15
C GLY A 172 17.50 -0.04 -2.72
N ASP A 173 17.27 -0.62 -1.54
CA ASP A 173 18.14 -1.60 -0.88
C ASP A 173 17.58 -3.03 -0.89
N GLN A 174 16.26 -3.19 -1.01
CA GLN A 174 15.59 -4.48 -1.21
C GLN A 174 15.53 -4.88 -2.70
N GLN A 175 15.14 -6.14 -2.98
CA GLN A 175 15.02 -6.77 -4.32
C GLN A 175 14.20 -5.99 -5.37
N THR A 176 13.63 -4.83 -5.02
CA THR A 176 12.67 -4.07 -5.82
C THR A 176 13.21 -2.71 -6.27
N ILE A 177 14.43 -2.63 -6.81
CA ILE A 177 14.82 -1.84 -8.02
C ILE A 177 16.35 -1.61 -8.05
N CYS A 178 16.97 -1.96 -9.17
CA CYS A 178 18.25 -1.40 -9.61
C CYS A 178 18.10 -0.99 -11.09
N GLN A 179 17.83 0.29 -11.36
CA GLN A 179 17.93 0.84 -12.71
C GLN A 179 18.46 2.27 -12.63
N TRP A 180 19.54 2.54 -13.38
CA TRP A 180 20.30 3.78 -13.34
C TRP A 180 20.22 4.50 -14.68
N SER A 181 19.62 5.69 -14.71
CA SER A 181 19.93 6.77 -15.66
C SER A 181 19.39 8.11 -15.09
N LYS A 182 19.69 9.24 -15.73
CA LYS A 182 19.74 10.56 -15.07
C LYS A 182 18.39 11.31 -15.09
N SER A 183 17.91 11.73 -13.91
CA SER A 183 17.01 12.90 -13.64
C SER A 183 15.54 12.64 -13.21
N LEU A 184 15.29 11.84 -12.17
CA LEU A 184 14.09 11.94 -11.31
C LEU A 184 14.30 11.01 -10.13
N VAL A 185 14.01 11.42 -8.88
CA VAL A 185 14.23 10.60 -7.68
C VAL A 185 12.88 10.24 -7.05
N SER A 186 12.51 8.96 -7.09
CA SER A 186 11.41 8.43 -6.27
C SER A 186 11.99 7.87 -4.96
N VAL A 187 11.59 8.44 -3.81
CA VAL A 187 12.04 7.99 -2.49
C VAL A 187 11.26 6.74 -2.08
N PHE A 188 11.94 5.61 -1.91
CA PHE A 188 11.41 4.44 -1.22
C PHE A 188 12.03 4.33 0.17
N GLN A 189 11.22 3.85 1.11
CA GLN A 189 11.50 3.82 2.54
C GLN A 189 12.90 3.25 2.88
N TRP A 190 13.63 4.03 3.70
CA TRP A 190 14.98 3.88 4.25
C TRP A 190 16.16 4.47 3.43
N GLU A 191 16.71 5.57 4.00
CA GLU A 191 17.92 6.36 3.67
C GLU A 191 17.92 7.36 2.48
N MET A 192 18.61 8.49 2.71
CA MET A 192 18.44 9.82 2.09
C MET A 192 19.46 10.16 0.97
N VAL A 193 19.16 11.22 0.18
CA VAL A 193 19.96 12.46 -0.10
C VAL A 193 19.93 12.93 -1.58
N PHE A 194 19.74 14.26 -1.70
CA PHE A 194 19.68 15.22 -2.83
C PHE A 194 20.78 15.21 -3.90
N LEU A 195 20.50 15.84 -5.06
CA LEU A 195 21.40 16.79 -5.75
C LEU A 195 20.59 17.87 -6.52
N ASN A 196 21.13 19.10 -6.53
CA ASN A 196 20.61 20.38 -7.08
C ASN A 196 19.90 20.34 -8.44
#